data_AF-A0A1E3FML3-F1
#
_entry.id   AF-A0A1E3FML3-F1
#
_cell.length_a   1.000
_cell.length_b   1.000
_cell.length_c   1.000
_cell.angle_alpha   90.00
_cell.angle_beta   90.00
_cell.angle_gamma   90.00
#
_symmetry.space_group_name_H-M   'P 1'
#
loop_
_entity.id
_entity.type
_entity.pdbx_description
1 polymer ?
#
loop_
_entity_poly.entity_id
_entity_poly.type
_entity_poly.pdbx_seq_one_letter_code
_entity_poly.pdbx_strand_id
1 'polypeptide(L)'
;MQYKEAVKKSELQEDLFMIVLSMELTNPDDLIQEMREWKEIVMDWYAARKQAATEVRFIAVSEVKYHQAIEEFTELCHANDVDLKGVFKSVKLHLDLHDGIGTKIRERIFEIGKEDSNLWSRWFGQSKQRP
;
A
#
# COMPACT_ATOMS: atom_id res chain seq x y z
N MET A 1 -32.34 -25.50 -34.40
CA MET A 1 -31.07 -24.76 -34.21
C MET A 1 -30.72 -24.81 -32.74
N GLN A 2 -29.65 -25.51 -32.38
CA GLN A 2 -29.11 -25.50 -31.02
C GLN A 2 -28.12 -24.34 -30.91
N TYR A 3 -28.47 -23.32 -30.13
CA TYR A 3 -27.51 -22.32 -29.71
C TYR A 3 -26.58 -22.98 -28.70
N LYS A 4 -25.37 -23.33 -29.13
CA LYS A 4 -24.27 -23.58 -28.21
C LYS A 4 -23.95 -22.23 -27.57
N GLU A 5 -24.41 -22.02 -26.35
CA GLU A 5 -23.87 -20.97 -25.48
C GLU A 5 -22.39 -21.29 -25.29
N ALA A 6 -21.55 -20.61 -26.06
CA ALA A 6 -20.16 -20.46 -25.72
C ALA A 6 -20.14 -19.67 -24.42
N VAL A 7 -20.05 -20.39 -23.29
CA VAL A 7 -19.63 -19.82 -22.02
C VAL A 7 -18.25 -19.22 -22.30
N LYS A 8 -18.22 -17.92 -22.62
CA LYS A 8 -17.00 -17.13 -22.52
C LYS A 8 -16.54 -17.35 -21.08
N LYS A 9 -15.43 -18.07 -20.91
CA LYS A 9 -14.66 -18.00 -19.68
C LYS A 9 -14.52 -16.51 -19.39
N SER A 10 -15.17 -16.06 -18.32
CA SER A 10 -14.91 -14.75 -17.75
C SER A 10 -13.39 -14.67 -17.61
N GLU A 11 -12.74 -13.90 -18.48
CA GLU A 11 -11.44 -13.35 -18.15
C GLU A 11 -11.66 -12.68 -16.79
N LEU A 12 -11.09 -13.24 -15.73
CA LEU A 12 -11.22 -12.68 -14.39
C LEU A 12 -10.82 -11.21 -14.51
N GLN A 13 -11.79 -10.31 -14.37
CA GLN A 13 -11.56 -8.89 -14.49
C GLN A 13 -10.59 -8.52 -13.37
N GLU A 14 -9.35 -8.20 -13.74
CA GLU A 14 -8.33 -7.77 -12.80
C GLU A 14 -8.81 -6.45 -12.16
N ASP A 15 -8.94 -6.45 -10.83
CA ASP A 15 -9.41 -5.32 -10.06
C ASP A 15 -8.23 -4.54 -9.50
N LEU A 16 -8.09 -3.31 -9.98
CA LEU A 16 -7.14 -2.31 -9.49
C LEU A 16 -7.83 -1.47 -8.42
N PHE A 17 -7.21 -1.40 -7.25
CA PHE A 17 -7.67 -0.55 -6.16
C PHE A 17 -6.74 0.63 -5.96
N MET A 18 -7.31 1.83 -5.99
CA MET A 18 -6.56 3.06 -5.81
C MET A 18 -6.91 3.70 -4.47
N ILE A 19 -5.88 3.99 -3.69
CA ILE A 19 -5.98 4.79 -2.46
C ILE A 19 -5.21 6.07 -2.71
N VAL A 20 -5.86 7.21 -2.52
CA VAL A 20 -5.22 8.52 -2.61
C VAL A 20 -5.20 9.13 -1.23
N LEU A 21 -4.00 9.53 -0.78
CA LEU A 21 -3.80 10.20 0.48
C LEU A 21 -3.12 11.54 0.21
N SER A 22 -3.86 12.61 0.44
CA SER A 22 -3.31 13.96 0.44
C SER A 22 -3.07 14.37 1.89
N MET A 23 -1.82 14.70 2.21
CA MET A 23 -1.42 14.99 3.60
C MET A 23 -0.66 16.30 3.68
N GLU A 24 -1.08 17.14 4.61
CA GLU A 24 -0.24 18.21 5.15
C GLU A 24 0.52 17.67 6.36
N LEU A 25 1.56 16.87 6.08
CA LEU A 25 2.39 16.33 7.15
C LEU A 25 3.13 17.46 7.87
N THR A 26 3.04 17.50 9.19
CA THR A 26 3.86 18.40 10.01
C THR A 26 5.05 17.63 10.61
N ASN A 27 4.82 16.39 11.02
CA ASN A 27 5.82 15.43 11.50
C ASN A 27 5.69 14.09 10.73
N PRO A 28 6.78 13.45 10.29
CA PRO A 28 6.76 12.07 9.77
C PRO A 28 6.01 11.05 10.64
N ASP A 29 6.02 11.21 11.97
CA ASP A 29 5.33 10.29 12.89
C ASP A 29 3.80 10.31 12.72
N ASP A 30 3.24 11.37 12.12
CA ASP A 30 1.80 11.49 11.84
C ASP A 30 1.33 10.35 10.91
N LEU A 31 2.22 9.80 10.08
CA LEU A 31 1.95 8.63 9.22
C LEU A 31 1.57 7.37 10.01
N ILE A 32 2.05 7.23 11.26
CA ILE A 32 1.74 6.07 12.11
C ILE A 32 0.24 6.02 12.43
N GLN A 33 -0.40 7.18 12.59
CA GLN A 33 -1.82 7.25 12.90
C GLN A 33 -2.64 6.69 11.74
N GLU A 34 -2.29 7.06 10.50
CA GLU A 34 -2.93 6.58 9.28
C GLU A 34 -2.72 5.09 8.99
N MET A 35 -1.77 4.45 9.66
CA MET A 35 -1.45 3.02 9.45
C MET A 35 -2.69 2.14 9.66
N ARG A 36 -3.50 2.47 10.66
CA ARG A 36 -4.66 1.67 11.02
C ARG A 36 -5.76 1.81 9.99
N GLU A 37 -6.11 3.03 9.63
CA GLU A 37 -7.14 3.34 8.64
C GLU A 37 -6.76 2.76 7.27
N TRP A 38 -5.51 2.97 6.84
CA TRP A 38 -5.02 2.42 5.57
C TRP A 38 -5.14 0.90 5.53
N LYS A 39 -4.74 0.23 6.62
CA LYS A 39 -4.83 -1.21 6.77
C LYS A 39 -6.28 -1.71 6.68
N GLU A 40 -7.19 -1.10 7.43
CA GLU A 40 -8.62 -1.47 7.44
C GLU A 40 -9.20 -1.36 6.01
N ILE A 41 -8.91 -0.26 5.30
CA ILE A 41 -9.37 -0.03 3.92
C ILE A 41 -8.86 -1.10 2.94
N VAL A 42 -7.56 -1.40 2.97
CA VAL A 42 -6.95 -2.41 2.08
C VAL A 42 -7.52 -3.80 2.36
N MET A 43 -7.67 -4.16 3.64
CA MET A 43 -8.20 -5.46 4.05
C MET A 43 -9.65 -5.64 3.64
N ASP A 44 -10.49 -4.62 3.83
CA ASP A 44 -11.91 -4.66 3.45
C ASP A 44 -12.10 -4.79 1.94
N TRP A 45 -11.34 -4.01 1.16
CA TRP A 45 -11.33 -4.15 -0.30
C TRP A 45 -10.90 -5.56 -0.72
N TYR A 46 -9.78 -6.06 -0.18
CA TYR A 46 -9.28 -7.38 -0.51
C TYR A 46 -10.28 -8.48 -0.14
N ALA A 47 -10.96 -8.37 1.00
CA ALA A 47 -11.97 -9.32 1.44
C ALA A 47 -13.19 -9.37 0.49
N ALA A 48 -13.59 -8.22 -0.06
CA ALA A 48 -14.70 -8.11 -1.00
C ALA A 48 -14.35 -8.65 -2.40
N ARG A 49 -13.08 -8.56 -2.81
CA ARG A 49 -12.66 -8.81 -4.21
C ARG A 49 -11.85 -10.08 -4.41
N LYS A 50 -11.13 -10.54 -3.38
CA LYS A 50 -10.30 -11.77 -3.28
C LYS A 50 -9.72 -12.27 -4.62
N GLN A 51 -10.50 -13.02 -5.39
CA GLN A 51 -10.07 -13.66 -6.65
C GLN A 51 -9.78 -12.67 -7.78
N ALA A 52 -10.35 -11.47 -7.74
CA ALA A 52 -10.15 -10.42 -8.72
C ALA A 52 -9.08 -9.40 -8.30
N ALA A 53 -8.67 -9.38 -7.02
CA ALA A 53 -7.74 -8.39 -6.50
C ALA A 53 -6.32 -8.62 -7.04
N THR A 54 -5.77 -7.65 -7.79
CA THR A 54 -4.45 -7.79 -8.44
C THR A 54 -3.45 -6.71 -8.06
N GLU A 55 -3.90 -5.47 -7.88
CA GLU A 55 -3.02 -4.33 -7.62
C GLU A 55 -3.67 -3.33 -6.64
N VAL A 56 -2.87 -2.86 -5.68
CA VAL A 56 -3.13 -1.64 -4.91
C VAL A 56 -2.19 -0.56 -5.41
N ARG A 57 -2.76 0.58 -5.83
CA ARG A 57 -2.02 1.79 -6.15
C ARG A 57 -2.25 2.83 -5.07
N PHE A 58 -1.21 3.11 -4.32
CA PHE A 58 -1.18 4.14 -3.31
C PHE A 58 -0.60 5.43 -3.90
N ILE A 59 -1.39 6.49 -3.96
CA ILE A 59 -0.98 7.81 -4.44
C ILE A 59 -0.86 8.73 -3.23
N ALA A 60 0.34 9.20 -2.93
CA ALA A 60 0.58 10.12 -1.82
C ALA A 60 0.93 11.51 -2.37
N VAL A 61 0.13 12.51 -1.99
CA VAL A 61 0.31 13.92 -2.35
C VAL A 61 0.80 14.68 -1.13
N SER A 62 2.06 15.09 -1.11
CA SER A 62 2.69 15.74 0.04
C SER A 62 3.85 16.65 -0.37
N GLU A 63 4.39 17.43 0.57
CA GLU A 63 5.69 18.08 0.35
C GLU A 63 6.80 17.04 0.10
N VAL A 64 7.71 17.34 -0.82
CA VAL A 64 8.80 16.43 -1.25
C VAL A 64 9.71 16.00 -0.09
N LYS A 65 9.88 16.86 0.93
CA LYS A 65 10.70 16.56 2.10
C LYS A 65 10.21 15.35 2.90
N TYR A 66 8.94 14.94 2.75
CA TYR A 66 8.34 13.79 3.44
C TYR A 66 8.30 12.51 2.61
N HIS A 67 8.64 12.56 1.32
CA HIS A 67 8.55 11.40 0.42
C HIS A 67 9.32 10.18 0.92
N GLN A 68 10.51 10.39 1.50
CA GLN A 68 11.29 9.30 2.10
C GLN A 68 10.55 8.63 3.26
N ALA A 69 9.90 9.41 4.14
CA ALA A 69 9.14 8.85 5.26
C ALA A 69 7.91 8.07 4.78
N ILE A 70 7.24 8.56 3.74
CA ILE A 70 6.08 7.88 3.12
C ILE A 70 6.50 6.55 2.47
N GLU A 71 7.64 6.52 1.78
CA GLU A 71 8.19 5.28 1.23
C GLU A 71 8.46 4.24 2.32
N GLU A 72 9.13 4.67 3.39
CA GLU A 72 9.46 3.80 4.54
C GLU A 72 8.21 3.30 5.26
N PHE A 73 7.22 4.18 5.45
CA PHE A 73 5.91 3.83 5.99
C PHE A 73 5.20 2.78 5.13
N THR A 74 5.19 2.98 3.81
CA THR A 74 4.54 2.05 2.87
C THR A 74 5.25 0.70 2.89
N GLU A 75 6.57 0.69 2.99
CA GLU A 75 7.38 -0.51 3.12
C GLU A 75 7.10 -1.28 4.42
N LEU A 76 6.94 -0.56 5.54
CA LEU A 76 6.52 -1.14 6.83
C LEU A 76 5.12 -1.78 6.74
N CYS A 77 4.17 -1.11 6.10
CA CYS A 77 2.84 -1.70 5.92
C CYS A 77 2.89 -2.94 5.02
N HIS A 78 3.71 -2.91 3.97
CA HIS A 78 3.83 -4.00 3.00
C HIS A 78 4.53 -5.25 3.54
N ALA A 79 5.73 -5.09 4.10
CA ALA A 79 6.61 -6.22 4.42
C ALA A 79 6.31 -6.86 5.78
N ASN A 80 5.59 -6.13 6.62
CA ASN A 80 5.91 -6.09 8.04
C ASN A 80 4.65 -6.10 8.92
N ASP A 81 3.51 -5.60 8.44
CA ASP A 81 2.20 -5.83 9.05
C ASP A 81 1.69 -7.25 8.73
N VAL A 82 1.30 -7.99 9.79
CA VAL A 82 0.93 -9.42 9.70
C VAL A 82 -0.29 -9.65 8.81
N ASP A 83 -1.29 -8.76 8.87
CA ASP A 83 -2.54 -8.93 8.14
C ASP A 83 -2.34 -8.58 6.66
N LEU A 84 -1.66 -7.47 6.40
CA LEU A 84 -1.38 -6.96 5.06
C LEU A 84 -0.38 -7.83 4.29
N LYS A 85 0.55 -8.48 4.99
CA LYS A 85 1.45 -9.47 4.39
C LYS A 85 0.68 -10.63 3.75
N GLY A 86 -0.51 -10.97 4.26
CA GLY A 86 -1.40 -11.93 3.62
C GLY A 86 -1.91 -11.46 2.26
N VAL A 87 -2.25 -10.16 2.15
CA VAL A 87 -2.71 -9.50 0.93
C VAL A 87 -1.57 -9.39 -0.09
N PHE A 88 -0.43 -8.85 0.32
CA PHE A 88 0.71 -8.55 -0.56
C PHE A 88 1.57 -9.77 -0.95
N LYS A 89 1.11 -10.98 -0.62
CA LYS A 89 1.61 -12.23 -1.21
C LYS A 89 1.03 -12.51 -2.60
N SER A 90 -0.11 -11.90 -2.94
CA SER A 90 -0.80 -12.11 -4.22
C SER A 90 -1.19 -10.81 -4.92
N VAL A 91 -1.12 -9.67 -4.23
CA VAL A 91 -1.48 -8.35 -4.75
C VAL A 91 -0.23 -7.49 -4.86
N LYS A 92 -0.04 -6.81 -6.00
CA LYS A 92 1.05 -5.85 -6.20
C LYS A 92 0.76 -4.56 -5.43
N LEU A 93 1.80 -3.92 -4.90
CA LEU A 93 1.69 -2.58 -4.32
C LEU A 93 2.56 -1.60 -5.08
N HIS A 94 1.93 -0.54 -5.58
CA HIS A 94 2.58 0.58 -6.25
C HIS A 94 2.40 1.84 -5.39
N LEU A 95 3.47 2.62 -5.23
CA LEU A 95 3.45 3.92 -4.58
C LEU A 95 3.83 4.99 -5.59
N ASP A 96 2.92 5.93 -5.78
CA ASP A 96 3.12 7.15 -6.57
C ASP A 96 3.25 8.33 -5.62
N LEU A 97 4.41 9.00 -5.64
CA LEU A 97 4.70 10.17 -4.84
C LEU A 97 4.52 11.43 -5.68
N HIS A 98 3.59 12.28 -5.26
CA HIS A 98 3.29 13.56 -5.87
C HIS A 98 3.68 14.70 -4.94
N ASP A 99 4.07 15.84 -5.51
CA ASP A 99 4.28 17.07 -4.75
C ASP A 99 2.93 17.73 -4.34
N GLY A 100 2.98 18.80 -3.54
CA GLY A 100 1.79 19.50 -3.05
C GLY A 100 0.91 20.16 -4.12
N ILE A 101 1.36 20.21 -5.38
CA ILE A 101 0.56 20.69 -6.52
C ILE A 101 0.09 19.55 -7.44
N GLY A 102 0.37 18.30 -7.07
CA GLY A 102 -0.10 17.10 -7.77
C GLY A 102 0.83 16.59 -8.87
N THR A 103 2.04 17.12 -9.01
CA THR A 103 3.02 16.61 -9.99
C THR A 103 3.64 15.33 -9.47
N LYS A 104 3.61 14.24 -10.26
CA LYS A 104 4.30 12.99 -9.92
C LYS A 104 5.80 13.21 -9.92
N ILE A 105 6.42 13.01 -8.76
CA ILE A 105 7.87 13.16 -8.55
C ILE A 105 8.58 11.82 -8.67
N ARG A 106 7.97 10.75 -8.14
CA ARG A 106 8.59 9.42 -8.09
C ARG A 106 7.53 8.31 -8.08
N GLU A 107 7.93 7.14 -8.54
CA GLU A 107 7.20 5.88 -8.40
C GLU A 107 8.09 4.86 -7.69
N ARG A 108 7.47 4.02 -6.86
CA ARG A 108 8.10 2.85 -6.25
C ARG A 108 7.17 1.65 -6.36
N ILE A 109 7.70 0.53 -6.86
CA ILE A 109 6.98 -0.74 -6.94
C ILE A 109 7.54 -1.68 -5.88
N PHE A 110 6.67 -2.25 -5.05
CA PHE A 110 7.06 -3.19 -4.01
C PHE A 110 6.97 -4.63 -4.51
N GLU A 111 8.03 -5.41 -4.24
CA GLU A 111 8.12 -6.80 -4.65
C GLU A 111 7.22 -7.68 -3.79
N ILE A 112 6.37 -8.47 -4.44
CA ILE A 112 5.47 -9.43 -3.78
C ILE A 112 6.26 -10.36 -2.87
N GLY A 113 5.82 -10.49 -1.61
CA GLY A 113 6.38 -11.43 -0.65
C GLY A 113 7.79 -11.11 -0.13
N LYS A 114 8.32 -9.90 -0.40
CA LYS A 114 9.58 -9.46 0.17
C LYS A 114 9.43 -9.15 1.67
N GLU A 115 10.21 -9.80 2.50
CA GLU A 115 10.39 -9.47 3.91
C GLU A 115 11.57 -8.51 4.05
N ASP A 116 11.42 -7.40 4.78
CA ASP A 116 12.54 -6.51 5.12
C ASP A 116 12.64 -6.31 6.63
N SER A 117 13.78 -6.76 7.17
CA SER A 117 13.99 -7.03 8.58
C SER A 117 14.51 -5.84 9.40
N ASN A 118 14.82 -4.69 8.78
CA ASN A 118 15.53 -3.59 9.46
C ASN A 118 14.76 -2.26 9.61
N LEU A 119 13.52 -2.15 9.13
CA LEU A 119 12.75 -0.91 9.23
C LEU A 119 11.94 -0.79 10.52
N TRP A 120 11.37 -1.90 11.02
CA TRP A 120 10.60 -1.93 12.28
C TRP A 120 11.42 -1.39 13.46
N SER A 121 12.69 -1.79 13.57
CA SER A 121 13.58 -1.37 14.66
C SER A 121 13.93 0.11 14.59
N ARG A 122 13.91 0.73 13.40
CA ARG A 122 14.19 2.16 13.24
C ARG A 122 13.00 3.02 13.65
N TRP A 123 11.79 2.62 13.29
CA TRP A 123 10.56 3.37 13.59
C TRP A 123 10.04 3.15 15.01
N PHE A 124 10.22 1.94 15.56
CA PHE A 124 9.65 1.58 16.86
C PHE A 124 10.70 1.17 17.91
N GLY A 125 11.98 1.05 17.53
CA GLY A 125 13.05 0.60 18.44
C GLY A 125 13.69 1.68 19.32
N GLN A 126 13.18 2.91 19.33
CA GLN A 126 13.65 3.95 20.26
C GLN A 126 12.95 3.93 21.64
N SER A 127 12.37 2.81 22.08
CA SER A 127 11.89 2.66 23.46
C SER A 127 13.00 2.31 24.47
N LYS A 128 14.29 2.55 24.15
CA LYS A 128 15.41 2.38 25.08
C LYS A 128 16.32 3.60 25.10
N GLN A 129 15.89 4.61 25.86
CA GLN A 129 16.76 5.59 26.49
C GLN A 129 16.16 5.81 27.89
N ARG A 130 16.83 5.60 29.02
CA ARG A 130 18.16 6.09 29.46
C ARG A 130 18.44 5.54 30.89
N PRO A 131 19.70 5.47 31.37
CA PRO A 131 19.99 5.93 32.72
C PRO A 131 20.02 7.47 32.79
#